data_AF-A0A3D2RDN4-F1
#
_entry.id   AF-A0A3D2RDN4-F1
#
_cell.length_a   1.000
_cell.length_b   1.000
_cell.length_c   1.000
_cell.angle_alpha   90.00
_cell.angle_beta   90.00
_cell.angle_gamma   90.00
#
_symmetry.space_group_name_H-M   'P 1'
#
loop_
_entity.id
_entity.type
_entity.pdbx_description
1 polymer ?
#
loop_
_entity_poly.entity_id
_entity_poly.type
_entity_poly.pdbx_seq_one_letter_code
_entity_poly.pdbx_strand_id
1 'polypeptide(L)'
;MVMLPDSNGATPGVDPIASEGLRTIPPRENGGNMDAKQMSAGATVRFPVFVEGALFSAGDAHFAQGDGEACGTAIEMASTFTFRVRLHKGEAVANNISDIHFTTRERPHSQVAGKMRSHYATTGICVDERGRQEPENVTLAARNALLNMIDHITREHGFNRQQAYALCSVAVDLKVSQLVDAPNVMVTAFLPMDIFL
;
A
#
# COMPACT_ATOMS: atom_id res chain seq x y z
N MET A 1 4.50 -4.13 20.30
CA MET A 1 5.49 -3.18 20.86
C MET A 1 6.13 -2.51 19.65
N VAL A 2 6.11 -1.17 19.51
CA VAL A 2 6.77 -0.54 18.35
C VAL A 2 8.27 -0.77 18.49
N MET A 3 8.90 -1.47 17.54
CA MET A 3 10.35 -1.49 17.47
C MET A 3 10.82 -0.08 17.15
N LEU A 4 11.37 0.61 18.15
CA LEU A 4 12.05 1.88 17.94
C LEU A 4 13.29 1.64 17.06
N PRO A 5 13.76 2.66 16.33
CA PRO A 5 15.02 2.58 15.63
C PRO A 5 16.14 2.16 16.60
N ASP A 6 16.74 0.99 16.37
CA ASP A 6 18.00 0.62 16.99
C ASP A 6 19.13 1.10 16.08
N SER A 7 20.01 1.96 16.60
CA SER A 7 21.20 2.41 15.86
C SER A 7 22.16 1.26 15.53
N ASN A 8 22.09 0.15 16.27
CA ASN A 8 22.88 -1.04 15.97
C ASN A 8 22.42 -1.65 14.64
N GLY A 9 23.30 -1.61 13.64
CA GLY A 9 23.03 -2.12 12.28
C GLY A 9 22.35 -1.10 11.35
N ALA A 10 22.23 0.17 11.73
CA ALA A 10 21.82 1.22 10.81
C ALA A 10 22.87 1.40 9.69
N THR A 11 22.41 1.64 8.46
CA THR A 11 23.27 1.95 7.32
C THR A 11 22.73 3.18 6.60
N PRO A 12 23.47 4.30 6.57
CA PRO A 12 24.78 4.52 7.21
C PRO A 12 24.67 4.61 8.74
N GLY A 13 25.65 4.02 9.45
CA GLY A 13 25.69 3.96 10.91
C GLY A 13 26.20 5.24 11.59
N VAL A 14 25.88 6.41 11.03
CA VAL A 14 26.34 7.71 11.53
C VAL A 14 25.17 8.54 12.03
N ASP A 15 25.35 9.25 13.14
CA ASP A 15 24.34 10.17 13.65
C ASP A 15 24.21 11.45 12.81
N PRO A 16 23.01 12.05 12.74
CA PRO A 16 21.77 11.59 13.38
C PRO A 16 21.03 10.49 12.58
N ILE A 17 21.53 10.05 11.43
CA ILE A 17 20.84 9.07 10.56
C ILE A 17 20.62 7.74 11.29
N ALA A 18 21.62 7.28 12.05
CA ALA A 18 21.53 6.02 12.78
C ALA A 18 20.49 6.03 13.91
N SER A 19 20.27 7.19 14.54
CA SER A 19 19.38 7.34 15.71
C SER A 19 18.01 7.90 15.38
N GLU A 20 17.92 8.81 14.41
CA GLU A 20 16.69 9.52 14.02
C GLU A 20 16.12 9.02 12.69
N GLY A 21 16.91 8.31 11.89
CA GLY A 21 16.48 7.77 10.61
C GLY A 21 15.34 6.77 10.77
N LEU A 22 14.27 6.99 10.02
CA LEU A 22 13.15 6.05 9.98
C LEU A 22 13.64 4.71 9.42
N ARG A 23 13.38 3.63 10.17
CA ARG A 23 13.65 2.27 9.71
C ARG A 23 12.76 1.94 8.51
N THR A 24 13.33 1.22 7.55
CA THR A 24 12.65 0.82 6.31
C THR A 24 11.68 -0.33 6.48
N ILE A 25 11.75 -1.08 7.59
CA ILE A 25 10.87 -2.23 7.89
C ILE A 25 9.39 -1.84 7.76
N PRO A 26 8.81 -0.89 8.51
CA PRO A 26 7.39 -0.63 8.38
C PRO A 26 7.05 0.20 7.13
N PRO A 27 5.97 -0.14 6.41
CA PRO A 27 5.35 0.79 5.48
C PRO A 27 4.75 1.97 6.23
N ARG A 28 4.60 3.09 5.52
CA ARG A 28 4.07 4.37 6.01
C ARG A 28 3.27 5.04 4.91
N GLU A 29 2.75 6.23 5.19
CA GLU A 29 1.98 7.08 4.26
C GLU A 29 2.76 7.37 2.96
N ASN A 30 4.09 7.36 3.03
CA ASN A 30 4.98 7.54 1.87
C ASN A 30 5.37 6.24 1.16
N GLY A 31 4.76 5.10 1.49
CA GLY A 31 5.12 3.78 0.96
C GLY A 31 6.12 3.06 1.86
N GLY A 32 7.25 2.63 1.31
CA GLY A 32 8.21 1.77 2.02
C GLY A 32 7.91 0.28 1.79
N ASN A 33 8.09 -0.55 2.82
CA ASN A 33 7.92 -2.01 2.79
C ASN A 33 6.43 -2.41 2.78
N MET A 34 5.78 -2.22 1.64
CA MET A 34 4.34 -2.47 1.54
C MET A 34 4.03 -3.95 1.31
N ASP A 35 4.95 -4.68 0.70
CA ASP A 35 4.91 -6.12 0.44
C ASP A 35 3.56 -6.59 -0.10
N ALA A 36 3.01 -5.76 -0.99
CA ALA A 36 1.85 -6.12 -1.77
C ALA A 36 2.33 -6.80 -3.05
N LYS A 37 2.23 -8.13 -3.12
CA LYS A 37 2.68 -8.95 -4.28
C LYS A 37 2.10 -8.50 -5.63
N GLN A 38 1.01 -7.73 -5.60
CA GLN A 38 0.35 -7.17 -6.77
C GLN A 38 1.06 -5.95 -7.37
N MET A 39 2.02 -5.35 -6.64
CA MET A 39 2.88 -4.27 -7.11
C MET A 39 4.03 -4.81 -7.98
N SER A 40 3.66 -5.51 -9.05
CA SER A 40 4.59 -6.15 -9.98
C SER A 40 4.64 -5.42 -11.33
N ALA A 41 5.42 -5.95 -12.28
CA ALA A 41 5.54 -5.38 -13.62
C ALA A 41 4.17 -5.17 -14.28
N GLY A 42 3.90 -3.92 -14.69
CA GLY A 42 2.63 -3.50 -15.28
C GLY A 42 1.68 -2.79 -14.29
N ALA A 43 1.96 -2.82 -12.99
CA ALA A 43 1.27 -1.99 -12.02
C ALA A 43 1.66 -0.50 -12.18
N THR A 44 0.73 0.39 -11.85
CA THR A 44 1.01 1.83 -11.71
C THR A 44 0.69 2.25 -10.29
N VAL A 45 1.71 2.68 -9.55
CA VAL A 45 1.59 3.06 -8.14
C VAL A 45 1.62 4.57 -8.03
N ARG A 46 0.76 5.13 -7.19
CA ARG A 46 0.67 6.57 -6.94
C ARG A 46 1.02 6.84 -5.48
N PHE A 47 2.07 7.62 -5.31
CA PHE A 47 2.57 8.06 -4.01
C PHE A 47 2.20 9.53 -3.80
N PRO A 48 1.64 9.92 -2.64
CA PRO A 48 1.61 11.30 -2.22
C PRO A 48 3.04 11.82 -2.05
N VAL A 49 3.27 13.09 -2.42
CA VAL A 49 4.59 13.73 -2.33
C VAL A 49 4.62 14.63 -1.10
N PHE A 50 5.45 14.28 -0.13
CA PHE A 50 5.57 15.00 1.15
C PHE A 50 6.73 15.99 1.21
N VAL A 51 7.71 15.84 0.31
CA VAL A 51 8.93 16.66 0.29
C VAL A 51 9.32 17.04 -1.14
N GLU A 52 10.05 18.14 -1.28
CA GLU A 52 10.57 18.60 -2.56
C GLU A 52 11.41 17.51 -3.25
N GLY A 53 11.22 17.33 -4.56
CA GLY A 53 11.90 16.31 -5.34
C GLY A 53 11.39 14.88 -5.15
N ALA A 54 10.43 14.63 -4.25
CA ALA A 54 9.84 13.33 -3.90
C ALA A 54 10.79 12.25 -3.36
N LEU A 55 12.07 12.28 -3.72
CA LEU A 55 13.15 11.41 -3.23
C LEU A 55 12.83 9.90 -3.37
N PHE A 56 12.30 9.52 -4.54
CA PHE A 56 11.89 8.14 -4.83
C PHE A 56 13.07 7.15 -4.73
N SER A 57 12.84 6.06 -3.98
CA SER A 57 13.75 4.93 -3.81
C SER A 57 12.97 3.62 -3.98
N ALA A 58 13.64 2.56 -4.44
CA ALA A 58 13.06 1.23 -4.57
C ALA A 58 14.11 0.15 -4.23
N GLY A 59 13.66 -0.91 -3.58
CA GLY A 59 14.48 -2.02 -3.09
C GLY A 59 13.60 -3.23 -2.77
N ASP A 60 14.13 -4.16 -1.98
CA ASP A 60 13.42 -5.34 -1.47
C ASP A 60 12.65 -6.12 -2.54
N ALA A 61 13.40 -6.64 -3.52
CA ALA A 61 12.79 -7.29 -4.67
C ALA A 61 12.47 -8.75 -4.36
N HIS A 62 11.22 -9.13 -4.57
CA HIS A 62 10.77 -10.50 -4.36
C HIS A 62 10.56 -11.24 -5.68
N PHE A 63 11.08 -12.46 -5.79
CA PHE A 63 10.73 -13.35 -6.89
C PHE A 63 9.29 -13.86 -6.75
N ALA A 64 8.88 -14.17 -5.52
CA ALA A 64 7.52 -14.58 -5.19
C ALA A 64 7.23 -14.30 -3.71
N GLN A 65 5.98 -13.94 -3.43
CA GLN A 65 5.44 -13.74 -2.08
C GLN A 65 3.97 -14.17 -2.02
N GLY A 66 3.52 -14.63 -0.86
CA GLY A 66 2.10 -14.78 -0.54
C GLY A 66 1.50 -13.47 0.01
N ASP A 67 0.17 -13.37 -0.03
CA ASP A 67 -0.53 -12.33 0.74
C ASP A 67 -0.32 -12.66 2.24
N GLY A 68 0.26 -11.74 2.99
CA GLY A 68 0.53 -11.84 4.42
C GLY A 68 1.99 -12.07 4.80
N GLU A 69 2.85 -12.47 3.85
CA GLU A 69 4.30 -12.67 4.06
C GLU A 69 4.63 -13.44 5.36
N ALA A 70 3.89 -14.53 5.59
CA ALA A 70 3.69 -15.07 6.93
C ALA A 70 4.96 -15.52 7.69
N CYS A 71 6.06 -15.84 7.00
CA CYS A 71 7.32 -16.23 7.63
C CYS A 71 8.31 -15.08 7.84
N GLY A 72 7.91 -13.84 7.55
CA GLY A 72 8.73 -12.64 7.75
C GLY A 72 9.53 -12.19 6.53
N THR A 73 9.58 -12.99 5.46
CA THR A 73 10.29 -12.67 4.22
C THR A 73 9.59 -13.32 3.04
N ALA A 74 9.90 -12.85 1.84
CA ALA A 74 9.53 -13.46 0.58
C ALA A 74 10.62 -14.39 0.05
N ILE A 75 10.54 -14.78 -1.24
CA ILE A 75 11.71 -15.26 -1.97
C ILE A 75 12.53 -14.03 -2.39
N GLU A 76 13.46 -13.63 -1.53
CA GLU A 76 14.32 -12.46 -1.74
C GLU A 76 15.28 -12.63 -2.92
N MET A 77 15.41 -11.58 -3.73
CA MET A 77 16.35 -11.58 -4.86
C MET A 77 16.94 -10.20 -5.15
N ALA A 78 18.10 -10.19 -5.81
CA ALA A 78 18.57 -9.00 -6.50
C ALA A 78 17.71 -8.75 -7.75
N SER A 79 17.45 -7.49 -8.07
CA SER A 79 16.64 -7.12 -9.25
C SER A 79 17.13 -5.82 -9.89
N THR A 80 16.74 -5.61 -11.14
CA THR A 80 16.86 -4.33 -11.85
C THR A 80 15.46 -3.82 -12.14
N PHE A 81 15.15 -2.64 -11.63
CA PHE A 81 13.86 -2.01 -11.86
C PHE A 81 13.95 -0.99 -12.99
N THR A 82 12.90 -0.93 -13.83
CA THR A 82 12.72 0.14 -14.81
C THR A 82 11.38 0.81 -14.55
N PHE A 83 11.41 2.11 -14.25
CA PHE A 83 10.23 2.89 -13.92
C PHE A 83 9.98 4.01 -14.93
N ARG A 84 8.71 4.39 -15.08
CA ARG A 84 8.32 5.68 -15.65
C ARG A 84 7.67 6.50 -14.54
N VAL A 85 8.23 7.67 -14.26
CA VAL A 85 7.71 8.57 -13.22
C VAL A 85 6.96 9.73 -13.88
N ARG A 86 5.79 10.07 -13.34
CA ARG A 86 5.00 11.24 -13.74
C ARG A 86 4.53 11.99 -12.50
N LEU A 87 4.66 13.32 -12.53
CA LEU A 87 4.15 14.19 -11.47
C LEU A 87 2.70 14.60 -11.75
N HIS A 88 1.86 14.44 -10.73
CA HIS A 88 0.47 14.85 -10.70
C HIS A 88 0.30 16.04 -9.73
N LYS A 89 0.49 17.26 -10.25
CA LYS A 89 0.57 18.47 -9.41
C LYS A 89 -0.74 18.71 -8.65
N GLY A 90 -0.65 18.77 -7.32
CA GLY A 90 -1.76 19.13 -6.43
C GLY A 90 -2.83 18.04 -6.24
N GLU A 91 -2.71 16.88 -6.90
CA GLU A 91 -3.76 15.87 -6.92
C GLU A 91 -4.03 15.28 -5.52
N ALA A 92 -3.00 14.99 -4.74
CA ALA A 92 -3.14 14.43 -3.41
C ALA A 92 -3.86 15.41 -2.46
N VAL A 93 -3.48 16.70 -2.49
CA VAL A 93 -4.10 17.75 -1.66
C VAL A 93 -5.55 17.99 -2.08
N ALA A 94 -5.81 18.10 -3.39
CA ALA A 94 -7.16 18.37 -3.91
C ALA A 94 -8.16 17.26 -3.55
N ASN A 95 -7.67 16.02 -3.42
CA ASN A 95 -8.50 14.84 -3.18
C ASN A 95 -8.33 14.24 -1.79
N ASN A 96 -7.63 14.92 -0.87
CA ASN A 96 -7.32 14.44 0.48
C ASN A 96 -6.73 13.01 0.51
N ILE A 97 -5.75 12.74 -0.36
CA ILE A 97 -5.10 11.43 -0.46
C ILE A 97 -3.82 11.44 0.38
N SER A 98 -3.82 10.67 1.46
CA SER A 98 -2.65 10.45 2.33
C SER A 98 -1.99 9.09 2.14
N ASP A 99 -2.72 8.10 1.63
CA ASP A 99 -2.25 6.72 1.51
C ASP A 99 -1.95 6.31 0.06
N ILE A 100 -1.15 5.25 -0.06
CA ILE A 100 -0.75 4.69 -1.35
C ILE A 100 -1.96 4.01 -2.01
N HIS A 101 -2.08 4.22 -3.31
CA HIS A 101 -3.02 3.51 -4.15
C HIS A 101 -2.35 3.14 -5.47
N PHE A 102 -2.82 2.08 -6.10
CA PHE A 102 -2.22 1.59 -7.33
C PHE A 102 -3.25 0.92 -8.23
N THR A 103 -2.94 0.85 -9.52
CA THR A 103 -3.65 0.00 -10.46
C THR A 103 -2.80 -1.20 -10.81
N THR A 104 -3.44 -2.35 -10.96
CA THR A 104 -2.77 -3.61 -11.30
C THR A 104 -3.70 -4.51 -12.10
N ARG A 105 -3.17 -5.64 -12.56
CA ARG A 105 -3.95 -6.70 -13.20
C ARG A 105 -3.80 -7.98 -12.40
N GLU A 106 -4.92 -8.52 -11.92
CA GLU A 106 -4.94 -9.78 -11.18
C GLU A 106 -5.84 -10.81 -11.86
N ARG A 107 -5.54 -12.10 -11.63
CA ARG A 107 -6.45 -13.18 -11.98
C ARG A 107 -7.53 -13.30 -10.90
N PRO A 108 -8.79 -13.55 -11.28
CA PRO A 108 -9.83 -13.90 -10.33
C PRO A 108 -9.42 -15.14 -9.51
N HIS A 109 -9.71 -15.12 -8.21
CA HIS A 109 -9.37 -16.20 -7.27
C HIS A 109 -9.99 -17.57 -7.64
N SER A 110 -10.99 -17.58 -8.53
CA SER A 110 -11.80 -18.75 -8.87
C SER A 110 -11.43 -19.48 -10.15
N GLN A 111 -10.44 -19.04 -10.97
CA GLN A 111 -10.17 -19.73 -12.24
C GLN A 111 -8.70 -19.77 -12.64
N VAL A 112 -8.18 -21.00 -12.77
CA VAL A 112 -6.92 -21.36 -13.44
C VAL A 112 -6.87 -20.87 -14.91
N ALA A 113 -8.01 -20.43 -15.47
CA ALA A 113 -8.14 -19.88 -16.83
C ALA A 113 -8.81 -18.50 -16.90
N GLY A 114 -8.97 -17.80 -15.77
CA GLY A 114 -9.63 -16.47 -15.75
C GLY A 114 -8.79 -15.41 -16.46
N LYS A 115 -9.44 -14.55 -17.26
CA LYS A 115 -8.79 -13.36 -17.84
C LYS A 115 -8.30 -12.44 -16.71
N MET A 116 -7.12 -11.86 -16.89
CA MET A 116 -6.62 -10.80 -16.02
C MET A 116 -7.61 -9.64 -16.00
N ARG A 117 -8.05 -9.23 -14.81
CA ARG A 117 -8.94 -8.09 -14.60
C ARG A 117 -8.14 -6.91 -14.07
N SER A 118 -8.45 -5.71 -14.55
CA SER A 118 -7.87 -4.49 -14.01
C SER A 118 -8.49 -4.18 -12.67
N HIS A 119 -7.64 -3.89 -11.68
CA HIS A 119 -8.08 -3.46 -10.36
C HIS A 119 -7.50 -2.09 -10.05
N TYR A 120 -8.29 -1.29 -9.33
CA TYR A 120 -7.78 -0.17 -8.55
C TYR A 120 -7.68 -0.62 -7.10
N ALA A 121 -6.57 -0.30 -6.45
CA ALA A 121 -6.25 -0.78 -5.12
C ALA A 121 -5.93 0.40 -4.19
N THR A 122 -6.51 0.41 -3.01
CA THR A 122 -6.18 1.35 -1.94
C THR A 122 -5.56 0.62 -0.76
N THR A 123 -4.53 1.20 -0.16
CA THR A 123 -3.85 0.60 0.99
C THR A 123 -4.35 1.22 2.30
N GLY A 124 -4.10 0.53 3.40
CA GLY A 124 -4.27 1.04 4.74
C GLY A 124 -3.22 0.48 5.68
N ILE A 125 -2.71 1.36 6.55
CA ILE A 125 -1.75 1.06 7.62
C ILE A 125 -2.37 1.30 8.99
N CYS A 126 -1.61 1.02 10.03
CA CYS A 126 -2.06 1.00 11.42
C CYS A 126 -2.02 2.38 12.11
N VAL A 127 -2.46 3.43 11.41
CA VAL A 127 -2.51 4.81 11.92
C VAL A 127 -3.96 5.28 11.96
N ASP A 128 -4.41 5.81 13.10
CA ASP A 128 -5.79 6.28 13.25
C ASP A 128 -6.01 7.66 12.61
N GLU A 129 -7.27 8.09 12.53
CA GLU A 129 -7.68 9.39 11.97
C GLU A 129 -7.08 10.62 12.68
N ARG A 130 -6.43 10.44 13.83
CA ARG A 130 -5.72 11.48 14.59
C ARG A 130 -4.20 11.41 14.41
N GLY A 131 -3.71 10.52 13.56
CA GLY A 131 -2.29 10.29 13.31
C GLY A 131 -1.61 9.45 14.40
N ARG A 132 -2.37 8.74 15.25
CA ARG A 132 -1.81 7.90 16.30
C ARG A 132 -1.53 6.50 15.77
N GLN A 133 -0.30 6.04 15.97
CA GLN A 133 0.12 4.69 15.67
C GLN A 133 -0.56 3.68 16.62
N GLU A 134 -1.26 2.70 16.05
CA GLU A 134 -1.91 1.58 16.75
C GLU A 134 -1.27 0.27 16.28
N PRO A 135 -0.12 -0.15 16.84
CA PRO A 135 0.76 -1.15 16.24
C PRO A 135 0.06 -2.48 15.94
N GLU A 136 0.36 -3.06 14.78
CA GLU A 136 -0.06 -4.41 14.38
C GLU A 136 -1.60 -4.59 14.35
N ASN A 137 -2.34 -3.48 14.22
CA ASN A 137 -3.79 -3.47 14.19
C ASN A 137 -4.33 -3.69 12.76
N VAL A 138 -4.44 -4.96 12.36
CA VAL A 138 -4.98 -5.36 11.06
C VAL A 138 -6.41 -4.85 10.82
N THR A 139 -7.23 -4.71 11.86
CA THR A 139 -8.58 -4.17 11.74
C THR A 139 -8.57 -2.70 11.37
N LEU A 140 -7.66 -1.91 11.95
CA LEU A 140 -7.49 -0.50 11.59
C LEU A 140 -6.93 -0.35 10.18
N ALA A 141 -5.92 -1.15 9.81
CA ALA A 141 -5.39 -1.18 8.45
C ALA A 141 -6.50 -1.50 7.42
N ALA A 142 -7.33 -2.52 7.69
CA ALA A 142 -8.47 -2.86 6.84
C ALA A 142 -9.51 -1.74 6.77
N ARG A 143 -9.83 -1.10 7.90
CA ARG A 143 -10.75 0.06 7.94
C ARG A 143 -10.23 1.19 7.07
N ASN A 144 -8.94 1.53 7.19
CA ASN A 144 -8.32 2.62 6.43
C ASN A 144 -8.31 2.32 4.93
N ALA A 145 -7.90 1.10 4.53
CA ALA A 145 -7.94 0.66 3.14
C ALA A 145 -9.34 0.79 2.53
N LEU A 146 -10.38 0.41 3.29
CA LEU A 146 -11.77 0.49 2.88
C LEU A 146 -12.29 1.93 2.81
N LEU A 147 -11.95 2.78 3.78
CA LEU A 147 -12.31 4.20 3.76
C LEU A 147 -11.71 4.91 2.54
N ASN A 148 -10.44 4.63 2.23
CA ASN A 148 -9.77 5.12 1.02
C ASN A 148 -10.48 4.65 -0.25
N MET A 149 -10.97 3.40 -0.27
CA MET A 149 -11.73 2.87 -1.41
C MET A 149 -13.09 3.56 -1.57
N ILE A 150 -13.80 3.81 -0.47
CA ILE A 150 -15.06 4.54 -0.47
C ILE A 150 -14.86 5.95 -1.03
N ASP A 151 -13.81 6.64 -0.59
CA ASP A 151 -13.49 7.98 -1.07
C ASP A 151 -13.15 7.99 -2.56
N HIS A 152 -12.42 6.97 -3.04
CA HIS A 152 -12.16 6.78 -4.47
C HIS A 152 -13.44 6.57 -5.28
N ILE A 153 -14.31 5.64 -4.86
CA ILE A 153 -15.56 5.33 -5.56
C ILE A 153 -16.48 6.55 -5.59
N THR A 154 -16.60 7.28 -4.48
CA THR A 154 -17.41 8.49 -4.43
C THR A 154 -16.88 9.57 -5.37
N ARG A 155 -15.57 9.78 -5.42
CA ARG A 155 -14.94 10.79 -6.25
C ARG A 155 -15.00 10.47 -7.75
N GLU A 156 -14.67 9.23 -8.13
CA GLU A 156 -14.44 8.87 -9.54
C GLU A 156 -15.68 8.26 -10.21
N HIS A 157 -16.63 7.73 -9.43
CA HIS A 157 -17.79 7.00 -9.96
C HIS A 157 -19.14 7.58 -9.53
N GLY A 158 -19.16 8.71 -8.82
CA GLY A 158 -20.38 9.49 -8.55
C GLY A 158 -21.35 8.87 -7.54
N PHE A 159 -20.93 7.81 -6.82
CA PHE A 159 -21.73 7.20 -5.76
C PHE A 159 -21.67 8.03 -4.47
N ASN A 160 -22.76 8.09 -3.72
CA ASN A 160 -22.67 8.60 -2.35
C ASN A 160 -21.93 7.60 -1.43
N ARG A 161 -21.52 8.04 -0.24
CA ARG A 161 -20.72 7.21 0.68
C ARG A 161 -21.41 5.91 1.07
N GLN A 162 -22.73 5.93 1.28
CA GLN A 162 -23.50 4.74 1.67
C GLN A 162 -23.55 3.72 0.53
N GLN A 163 -23.72 4.17 -0.70
CA GLN A 163 -23.71 3.31 -1.88
C GLN A 163 -22.30 2.75 -2.14
N ALA A 164 -21.27 3.59 -2.03
CA ALA A 164 -19.87 3.16 -2.15
C ALA A 164 -19.52 2.11 -1.09
N TYR A 165 -19.97 2.30 0.16
CA TYR A 165 -19.78 1.32 1.23
C TYR A 165 -20.51 -0.01 0.95
N ALA A 166 -21.77 0.05 0.51
CA ALA A 166 -22.51 -1.15 0.12
C ALA A 166 -21.86 -1.88 -1.07
N LEU A 167 -21.35 -1.13 -2.06
CA LEU A 167 -20.61 -1.68 -3.20
C LEU A 167 -19.33 -2.38 -2.73
N CYS A 168 -18.58 -1.76 -1.82
CA CYS A 168 -17.37 -2.38 -1.26
C CYS A 168 -17.69 -3.74 -0.62
N SER A 169 -18.82 -3.88 0.06
CA SER A 169 -19.21 -5.15 0.71
C SER A 169 -19.42 -6.30 -0.27
N VAL A 170 -19.71 -6.03 -1.56
CA VAL A 170 -20.09 -7.07 -2.53
C VAL A 170 -19.12 -7.19 -3.70
N ALA A 171 -18.25 -6.20 -3.91
CA ALA A 171 -17.36 -6.13 -5.06
C ALA A 171 -15.90 -5.83 -4.72
N VAL A 172 -15.57 -5.42 -3.49
CA VAL A 172 -14.18 -5.11 -3.10
C VAL A 172 -13.60 -6.25 -2.27
N ASP A 173 -12.45 -6.74 -2.70
CA ASP A 173 -11.70 -7.77 -1.99
C ASP A 173 -10.68 -7.11 -1.05
N LEU A 174 -10.73 -7.41 0.25
CA LEU A 174 -9.68 -7.04 1.20
C LEU A 174 -8.63 -8.14 1.25
N LYS A 175 -7.37 -7.77 1.00
CA LYS A 175 -6.22 -8.66 1.07
C LYS A 175 -5.23 -8.18 2.10
N VAL A 176 -4.73 -9.09 2.91
CA VAL A 176 -3.64 -8.81 3.85
C VAL A 176 -2.34 -8.83 3.04
N SER A 177 -1.72 -7.67 2.83
CA SER A 177 -0.48 -7.58 2.04
C SER A 177 0.69 -8.20 2.80
N GLN A 178 0.92 -7.74 4.03
CA GLN A 178 1.86 -8.34 4.98
C GLN A 178 1.34 -8.21 6.42
N LEU A 179 1.89 -9.04 7.32
CA LEU A 179 1.64 -9.00 8.77
C LEU A 179 2.91 -8.84 9.62
N VAL A 180 4.07 -8.64 9.01
CA VAL A 180 5.37 -8.87 9.65
C VAL A 180 6.18 -7.59 9.86
N ASP A 181 5.80 -6.49 9.22
CA ASP A 181 6.56 -5.25 9.24
C ASP A 181 6.13 -4.29 10.33
N ALA A 182 6.49 -4.62 11.56
CA ALA A 182 6.14 -3.81 12.71
C ALA A 182 6.65 -2.35 12.60
N PRO A 183 5.85 -1.36 13.04
CA PRO A 183 4.54 -1.50 13.66
C PRO A 183 3.35 -1.54 12.68
N ASN A 184 3.57 -1.43 11.37
CA ASN A 184 2.51 -1.27 10.39
C ASN A 184 2.31 -2.56 9.60
N VAL A 185 1.28 -3.33 9.94
CA VAL A 185 0.72 -4.30 9.00
C VAL A 185 -0.05 -3.56 7.91
N MET A 186 -0.12 -4.12 6.71
CA MET A 186 -0.80 -3.52 5.58
C MET A 186 -1.94 -4.40 5.05
N VAL A 187 -3.09 -3.77 4.87
CA VAL A 187 -4.24 -4.35 4.16
C VAL A 187 -4.51 -3.52 2.92
N THR A 188 -4.85 -4.19 1.82
CA THR A 188 -5.16 -3.56 0.54
C THR A 188 -6.57 -3.94 0.09
N ALA A 189 -7.37 -2.95 -0.28
CA ALA A 189 -8.71 -3.12 -0.83
C ALA A 189 -8.64 -3.08 -2.36
N PHE A 190 -9.16 -4.09 -3.05
CA PHE A 190 -9.11 -4.24 -4.50
C PHE A 190 -10.50 -4.10 -5.13
N LEU A 191 -10.66 -3.11 -6.00
CA LEU A 191 -11.88 -2.84 -6.75
C LEU A 191 -11.69 -3.28 -8.21
N PRO A 192 -12.44 -4.29 -8.70
CA PRO A 192 -12.44 -4.67 -10.11
C PRO A 192 -13.07 -3.54 -10.95
N MET A 193 -12.33 -3.04 -11.93
CA MET A 193 -12.73 -1.83 -12.69
C MET A 193 -13.79 -2.09 -13.76
N ASP A 194 -14.01 -3.34 -14.14
CA ASP A 194 -14.98 -3.75 -15.16
C ASP A 194 -16.43 -3.87 -14.63
N ILE A 195 -16.67 -3.51 -13.37
CA ILE A 195 -18.03 -3.41 -12.81
C ILE A 195 -18.69 -2.06 -13.12
N PHE A 196 -17.91 -1.07 -13.56
CA PHE A 196 -18.41 0.22 -14.02
C PHE A 196 -18.55 0.21 -15.54
N LEU A 197 -19.66 0.77 -16.02
CA LEU A 197 -20.00 0.88 -17.46
C LEU A 197 -19.34 2.10 -18.11
#